data_AF-A0AAI8VBF9-F1
#
_entry.id   AF-A0AAI8VBF9-F1
#
_cell.length_a   1.000
_cell.length_b   1.000
_cell.length_c   1.000
_cell.angle_alpha   90.00
_cell.angle_beta   90.00
_cell.angle_gamma   90.00
#
_symmetry.space_group_name_H-M   'P 1'
#
loop_
_entity.id
_entity.type
_entity.pdbx_description
1 polymer ?
#
loop_
_entity_poly.entity_id
_entity_poly.type
_entity_poly.pdbx_seq_one_letter_code
_entity_poly.pdbx_strand_id
1 'polypeptide(L)'
;MAAALFLIESYLYDFTERIMSQRYAKAYRSFPIPTPEERLHNVSDVSLIVPAINWDESFTDCIATWLSNNPLEITIVTIESHAAAARALVAADAITSATIDTTIQVLVLDHANKRDQLVLAINAAQAPFQQTDVGIVGGPIASHVPEERQDPAVITPWEVAALRIRQRRGTAMHTFFAADGSTNFTLPGCTMLLRAEILKDAVLQREFTNDNWMGVRQDTGDDSFITSYVLFQHLLHHHGEENPRQWKLGMQLIPEAGVHTGIATNSTKFASQMKRWSRSGLRFRLTCLFYTLGLRLFWKSYPYMVRKMAEGMMTPVLTVLWFTAWFITLRNHPIFACLVALRELGLKGQCR
;
A
#
# COMPACT_ATOMS: atom_id res chain seq x y z
N MET A 1 -23.88 -10.75 33.06
CA MET A 1 -23.08 -11.95 32.72
C MET A 1 -22.74 -12.03 31.23
N ALA A 2 -23.71 -12.05 30.30
CA ALA A 2 -23.42 -12.14 28.85
C ALA A 2 -22.47 -11.06 28.29
N ALA A 3 -22.66 -9.80 28.70
CA ALA A 3 -21.77 -8.70 28.29
C ALA A 3 -20.31 -8.89 28.76
N ALA A 4 -20.11 -9.41 29.98
CA ALA A 4 -18.77 -9.70 30.49
C ALA A 4 -18.12 -10.88 29.76
N LEU A 5 -18.90 -11.92 29.43
CA LEU A 5 -18.43 -13.06 28.62
C LEU A 5 -17.99 -12.59 27.22
N PHE A 6 -18.79 -11.74 26.57
CA PHE A 6 -18.41 -11.17 25.26
C PHE A 6 -17.08 -10.41 25.29
N LEU A 7 -16.81 -9.64 26.37
CA LEU A 7 -15.53 -8.96 26.54
C LEU A 7 -14.36 -9.94 26.74
N ILE A 8 -14.59 -11.05 27.46
CA ILE A 8 -13.60 -12.11 27.65
C ILE A 8 -13.33 -12.83 26.32
N GLU A 9 -14.36 -13.15 25.55
CA GLU A 9 -14.24 -13.78 24.22
C GLU A 9 -13.49 -12.88 23.25
N SER A 10 -13.87 -11.60 23.17
CA SER A 10 -13.18 -10.59 22.35
C SER A 10 -11.71 -10.50 22.74
N TYR A 11 -11.42 -10.57 24.04
CA TYR A 11 -10.05 -10.59 24.53
C TYR A 11 -9.30 -11.86 24.08
N LEU A 12 -9.85 -13.05 24.34
CA LEU A 12 -9.20 -14.30 23.95
C LEU A 12 -8.93 -14.33 22.45
N TYR A 13 -9.88 -13.83 21.66
CA TYR A 13 -9.71 -13.62 20.22
C TYR A 13 -8.48 -12.76 19.92
N ASP A 14 -8.41 -11.52 20.43
CA ASP A 14 -7.29 -10.61 20.20
C ASP A 14 -5.94 -11.18 20.67
N PHE A 15 -5.94 -11.94 21.76
CA PHE A 15 -4.76 -12.63 22.26
C PHE A 15 -4.27 -13.72 21.29
N THR A 16 -5.17 -14.57 20.83
CA THR A 16 -4.84 -15.61 19.85
C THR A 16 -4.38 -15.01 18.52
N GLU A 17 -5.01 -13.93 18.08
CA GLU A 17 -4.64 -13.18 16.89
C GLU A 17 -3.24 -12.58 17.00
N ARG A 18 -2.91 -12.00 18.14
CA ARG A 18 -1.58 -11.46 18.39
C ARG A 18 -0.51 -12.56 18.30
N ILE A 19 -0.74 -13.71 18.93
CA ILE A 19 0.21 -14.83 18.89
C ILE A 19 0.37 -15.32 17.44
N MET A 20 -0.74 -15.52 16.72
CA MET A 20 -0.72 -15.98 15.33
C MET A 20 0.03 -14.99 14.43
N SER A 21 -0.31 -13.70 14.51
CA SER A 21 0.36 -12.66 13.74
C SER A 21 1.86 -12.58 14.04
N GLN A 22 2.26 -12.70 15.31
CA GLN A 22 3.68 -12.69 15.68
C GLN A 22 4.42 -13.92 15.15
N ARG A 23 3.78 -15.08 15.12
CA ARG A 23 4.35 -16.31 14.54
C ARG A 23 4.59 -16.14 13.03
N TYR A 24 3.60 -15.64 12.29
CA TYR A 24 3.78 -15.37 10.86
C TYR A 24 4.84 -14.29 10.61
N ALA A 25 4.79 -13.16 11.33
CA ALA A 25 5.80 -12.12 11.18
C ALA A 25 7.23 -12.64 11.42
N LYS A 26 7.43 -13.55 12.39
CA LYS A 26 8.72 -14.21 12.64
C LYS A 26 9.09 -15.24 11.57
N ALA A 27 8.11 -15.82 10.87
CA ALA A 27 8.34 -16.77 9.80
C ALA A 27 8.71 -16.09 8.47
N TYR A 28 8.41 -14.81 8.31
CA TYR A 28 8.80 -14.03 7.14
C TYR A 28 10.32 -14.12 6.87
N ARG A 29 10.67 -14.28 5.59
CA ARG A 29 12.04 -14.19 5.10
C ARG A 29 12.04 -13.28 3.88
N SER A 30 13.00 -12.35 3.82
CA SER A 30 13.22 -11.52 2.65
C SER A 30 13.74 -12.36 1.49
N PHE A 31 13.55 -11.89 0.27
CA PHE A 31 14.23 -12.49 -0.86
C PHE A 31 15.74 -12.31 -0.71
N PRO A 32 16.54 -13.32 -1.07
CA PRO A 32 17.98 -13.18 -1.08
C PRO A 32 18.36 -12.11 -2.12
N ILE A 33 19.28 -11.23 -1.76
CA ILE A 33 19.88 -10.29 -2.71
C ILE A 33 20.88 -11.09 -3.54
N PRO A 34 20.74 -11.12 -4.88
CA PRO A 34 21.66 -11.88 -5.71
C PRO A 34 23.08 -11.30 -5.61
N THR A 35 24.07 -12.20 -5.61
CA THR A 35 25.48 -11.79 -5.73
C THR A 35 25.71 -11.10 -7.09
N PRO A 36 26.81 -10.33 -7.26
CA PRO A 36 27.11 -9.71 -8.55
C PRO A 36 27.18 -10.69 -9.73
N GLU A 37 27.59 -11.93 -9.47
CA GLU A 37 27.70 -13.00 -10.48
C GLU A 37 26.34 -13.62 -10.84
N GLU A 38 25.41 -13.67 -9.88
CA GLU A 38 24.05 -14.23 -10.07
C GLU A 38 23.05 -13.19 -10.60
N ARG A 39 23.40 -11.91 -10.55
CA ARG A 39 22.51 -10.80 -10.89
C ARG A 39 22.24 -10.75 -12.40
N LEU A 40 20.98 -10.90 -12.78
CA LEU A 40 20.53 -10.83 -14.18
C LEU A 40 20.23 -9.40 -14.65
N HIS A 41 19.92 -8.49 -13.72
CA HIS A 41 19.48 -7.13 -14.02
C HIS A 41 20.17 -6.11 -13.13
N ASN A 42 20.42 -4.93 -13.67
CA ASN A 42 21.04 -3.81 -12.98
C ASN A 42 20.00 -2.73 -12.64
N VAL A 43 20.39 -1.81 -11.77
CA VAL A 43 19.58 -0.64 -11.43
C VAL A 43 19.24 0.20 -12.67
N SER A 44 20.15 0.23 -13.64
CA SER A 44 20.01 0.91 -14.92
C SER A 44 19.13 0.15 -15.94
N ASP A 45 18.41 -0.90 -15.53
CA ASP A 45 17.39 -1.59 -16.34
C ASP A 45 15.95 -1.21 -15.90
N VAL A 46 15.80 -0.25 -14.99
CA VAL A 46 14.52 0.10 -14.36
C VAL A 46 14.05 1.49 -14.75
N SER A 47 12.81 1.58 -15.22
CA SER A 47 12.10 2.84 -15.48
C SER A 47 11.26 3.27 -14.28
N LEU A 48 11.34 4.55 -13.91
CA LEU A 48 10.45 5.16 -12.92
C LEU A 48 9.35 5.95 -13.63
N ILE A 49 8.09 5.70 -13.27
CA ILE A 49 6.94 6.45 -13.75
C ILE A 49 6.37 7.27 -12.60
N VAL A 50 6.29 8.58 -12.78
CA VAL A 50 5.89 9.53 -11.73
C VAL A 50 4.71 10.39 -12.21
N PRO A 51 3.46 9.98 -11.96
CA PRO A 51 2.31 10.85 -12.16
C PRO A 51 2.35 12.00 -11.15
N ALA A 52 2.52 13.22 -11.63
CA ALA A 52 2.73 14.40 -10.78
C ALA A 52 1.86 15.58 -11.20
N ILE A 53 1.08 16.08 -10.25
CA ILE A 53 0.33 17.35 -10.32
C ILE A 53 0.45 18.04 -8.96
N ASN A 54 0.54 19.38 -8.93
CA ASN A 54 0.57 20.17 -7.71
C ASN A 54 1.57 19.66 -6.65
N TRP A 55 2.81 19.37 -7.06
CA TRP A 55 3.87 18.97 -6.14
C TRP A 55 4.35 20.17 -5.31
N ASP A 56 4.96 19.89 -4.17
CA ASP A 56 5.59 20.90 -3.31
C ASP A 56 7.11 20.96 -3.54
N GLU A 57 7.80 21.82 -2.78
CA GLU A 57 9.23 22.08 -2.90
C GLU A 57 10.09 20.83 -2.65
N SER A 58 9.59 19.85 -1.87
CA SER A 58 10.31 18.59 -1.58
C SER A 58 10.42 17.66 -2.78
N PHE A 59 9.71 17.96 -3.88
CA PHE A 59 9.73 17.14 -5.09
C PHE A 59 11.10 17.14 -5.76
N THR A 60 11.84 18.26 -5.70
CA THR A 60 13.23 18.34 -6.18
C THR A 60 14.12 17.36 -5.42
N ASP A 61 14.01 17.31 -4.09
CA ASP A 61 14.77 16.39 -3.23
C ASP A 61 14.41 14.94 -3.55
N CYS A 62 13.13 14.66 -3.80
CA CYS A 62 12.68 13.34 -4.23
C CYS A 62 13.36 12.91 -5.55
N ILE A 63 13.39 13.78 -6.57
CA ILE A 63 14.07 13.46 -7.84
C ILE A 63 15.56 13.20 -7.60
N ALA A 64 16.23 14.02 -6.79
CA ALA A 64 17.64 13.81 -6.44
C ALA A 64 17.87 12.44 -5.76
N THR A 65 16.98 12.01 -4.85
CA THR A 65 17.07 10.67 -4.23
C THR A 65 16.79 9.52 -5.20
N TRP A 66 16.01 9.75 -6.26
CA TRP A 66 15.82 8.72 -7.30
C TRP A 66 17.05 8.64 -8.19
N LEU A 67 17.62 9.78 -8.58
CA LEU A 67 18.84 9.85 -9.40
C LEU A 67 20.05 9.24 -8.71
N SER A 68 20.14 9.28 -7.38
CA SER A 68 21.22 8.61 -6.64
C SER A 68 21.23 7.08 -6.80
N ASN A 69 20.14 6.49 -7.30
CA ASN A 69 20.04 5.07 -7.63
C ASN A 69 20.40 4.77 -9.10
N ASN A 70 20.71 5.79 -9.91
CA ASN A 70 21.03 5.70 -11.35
C ASN A 70 20.09 4.79 -12.17
N PRO A 71 18.75 5.02 -12.12
CA PRO A 71 17.81 4.26 -12.93
C PRO A 71 18.00 4.51 -14.42
N LEU A 72 17.41 3.66 -15.26
CA LEU A 72 17.46 3.82 -16.72
C LEU A 72 16.85 5.16 -17.13
N GLU A 73 15.64 5.41 -16.65
CA GLU A 73 14.86 6.58 -17.01
C GLU A 73 13.86 6.97 -15.92
N ILE A 74 13.52 8.26 -15.89
CA ILE A 74 12.46 8.82 -15.06
C ILE A 74 11.47 9.52 -16.00
N THR A 75 10.26 9.00 -16.08
CA THR A 75 9.16 9.59 -16.85
C THR A 75 8.19 10.29 -15.91
N ILE A 76 8.24 11.62 -15.90
CA ILE A 76 7.28 12.45 -15.16
C ILE A 76 6.07 12.65 -16.07
N VAL A 77 4.89 12.23 -15.61
CA VAL A 77 3.64 12.41 -16.37
C VAL A 77 2.79 13.45 -15.68
N THR A 78 2.52 14.55 -16.38
CA THR A 78 1.77 15.69 -15.84
C THR A 78 0.64 16.11 -16.79
N ILE A 79 0.00 17.23 -16.50
CA ILE A 79 -1.07 17.81 -17.32
C ILE A 79 -0.62 19.13 -17.95
N GLU A 80 -1.32 19.58 -18.99
CA GLU A 80 -0.97 20.79 -19.76
C GLU A 80 -0.70 22.01 -18.86
N SER A 81 -1.53 22.24 -17.83
CA SER A 81 -1.37 23.37 -16.90
C SER A 81 -0.08 23.35 -16.07
N HIS A 82 0.59 22.19 -15.97
CA HIS A 82 1.81 22.00 -15.19
C HIS A 82 3.02 21.64 -16.06
N ALA A 83 2.84 21.52 -17.39
CA ALA A 83 3.88 21.08 -18.31
C ALA A 83 5.10 22.01 -18.31
N ALA A 84 4.87 23.32 -18.31
CA ALA A 84 5.96 24.31 -18.26
C ALA A 84 6.76 24.21 -16.95
N ALA A 85 6.06 24.07 -15.81
CA ALA A 85 6.70 23.91 -14.51
C ALA A 85 7.49 22.60 -14.40
N ALA A 86 6.95 21.48 -14.91
CA ALA A 86 7.65 20.20 -14.95
C ALA A 86 8.92 20.26 -15.80
N ARG A 87 8.84 20.86 -17.00
CA ARG A 87 10.02 21.01 -17.88
C ARG A 87 11.07 21.92 -17.26
N ALA A 88 10.67 23.02 -16.63
CA ALA A 88 11.59 23.91 -15.92
C ALA A 88 12.27 23.20 -14.75
N LEU A 89 11.55 22.37 -13.99
CA LEU A 89 12.10 21.58 -12.90
C LEU A 89 13.17 20.59 -13.39
N VAL A 90 12.87 19.82 -14.44
CA VAL A 90 13.80 18.84 -15.01
C VAL A 90 15.05 19.52 -15.60
N ALA A 91 14.90 20.74 -16.12
CA ALA A 91 15.99 21.52 -16.67
C ALA A 91 16.80 22.30 -15.61
N ALA A 92 16.39 22.28 -14.33
CA ALA A 92 17.07 23.03 -13.28
C ALA A 92 18.47 22.44 -12.99
N ASP A 93 19.45 23.30 -12.71
CA ASP A 93 20.85 22.91 -12.44
C ASP A 93 20.97 21.84 -11.36
N ALA A 94 20.14 21.89 -10.32
CA ALA A 94 20.11 20.89 -9.25
C ALA A 94 19.78 19.47 -9.75
N ILE A 95 18.96 19.34 -10.80
CA ILE A 95 18.57 18.06 -11.38
C ILE A 95 19.57 17.64 -12.46
N THR A 96 19.95 18.55 -13.36
CA THR A 96 20.87 18.24 -14.45
C THR A 96 22.26 17.86 -13.93
N SER A 97 22.76 18.51 -12.87
CA SER A 97 24.03 18.15 -12.24
C SER A 97 24.01 16.83 -11.46
N ALA A 98 22.83 16.41 -10.96
CA ALA A 98 22.64 15.13 -10.30
C ALA A 98 22.42 13.98 -11.30
N THR A 99 22.13 14.29 -12.56
CA THR A 99 21.86 13.31 -13.61
C THR A 99 23.18 12.81 -14.21
N ILE A 100 23.42 11.50 -14.14
CA ILE A 100 24.62 10.87 -14.71
C ILE A 100 24.23 10.14 -16.00
N ASP A 101 23.65 8.94 -15.89
CA ASP A 101 23.27 8.11 -17.03
C ASP A 101 21.75 7.97 -17.20
N THR A 102 20.97 8.56 -16.29
CA THR A 102 19.50 8.50 -16.30
C THR A 102 18.89 9.45 -17.32
N THR A 103 17.99 8.95 -18.16
CA THR A 103 17.18 9.82 -19.04
C THR A 103 15.95 10.35 -18.29
N ILE A 104 15.74 11.67 -18.25
CA ILE A 104 14.51 12.25 -17.67
C ILE A 104 13.63 12.82 -18.78
N GLN A 105 12.36 12.44 -18.79
CA GLN A 105 11.39 12.95 -19.76
C GLN A 105 10.08 13.37 -19.10
N VAL A 106 9.40 14.33 -19.74
CA VAL A 106 8.10 14.84 -19.30
C VAL A 106 7.04 14.50 -20.36
N LEU A 107 6.07 13.67 -19.99
CA LEU A 107 4.88 13.40 -20.78
C LEU A 107 3.70 14.22 -20.25
N VAL A 108 2.83 14.62 -21.16
CA VAL A 108 1.74 15.56 -20.86
C VAL A 108 0.41 14.98 -21.33
N LEU A 109 -0.60 15.03 -20.46
CA LEU A 109 -1.99 14.77 -20.77
C LEU A 109 -2.81 16.07 -20.73
N ASP A 110 -3.93 16.06 -21.44
CA ASP A 110 -4.90 17.15 -21.47
C ASP A 110 -5.84 17.16 -20.24
N HIS A 111 -5.87 16.10 -19.44
CA HIS A 111 -6.73 15.98 -18.27
C HIS A 111 -6.03 15.30 -17.08
N ALA A 112 -6.51 15.61 -15.87
CA ALA A 112 -5.97 15.07 -14.62
C ALA A 112 -6.62 13.72 -14.28
N ASN A 113 -5.96 12.62 -14.65
CA ASN A 113 -6.34 11.28 -14.21
C ASN A 113 -5.09 10.41 -13.99
N LYS A 114 -4.89 9.94 -12.76
CA LYS A 114 -3.69 9.17 -12.39
C LYS A 114 -3.54 7.87 -13.18
N ARG A 115 -4.65 7.18 -13.50
CA ARG A 115 -4.60 5.91 -14.23
C ARG A 115 -4.21 6.15 -15.68
N ASP A 116 -4.79 7.17 -16.30
CA ASP A 116 -4.44 7.56 -17.68
C ASP A 116 -2.99 8.07 -17.76
N GLN A 117 -2.53 8.81 -16.75
CA GLN A 117 -1.11 9.21 -16.62
C GLN A 117 -0.18 8.00 -16.55
N LEU A 118 -0.52 6.97 -15.76
CA LEU A 118 0.28 5.74 -15.68
C LEU A 118 0.31 5.00 -17.02
N VAL A 119 -0.84 4.80 -17.67
CA VAL A 119 -0.94 4.08 -18.95
C VAL A 119 -0.14 4.76 -20.06
N LEU A 120 -0.12 6.09 -20.11
CA LEU A 120 0.67 6.83 -21.09
C LEU A 120 2.16 6.48 -21.04
N ALA A 121 2.73 6.29 -19.85
CA ALA A 121 4.16 6.04 -19.67
C ALA A 121 4.54 4.54 -19.68
N ILE A 122 3.61 3.64 -19.34
CA ILE A 122 3.87 2.20 -19.18
C ILE A 122 4.44 1.54 -20.45
N ASN A 123 4.00 1.99 -21.64
CA ASN A 123 4.37 1.33 -22.90
C ASN A 123 5.87 1.42 -23.22
N ALA A 124 6.54 2.49 -22.79
CA ALA A 124 7.98 2.66 -22.93
C ALA A 124 8.78 1.99 -21.79
N ALA A 125 8.17 1.79 -20.62
CA ALA A 125 8.88 1.41 -19.41
C ALA A 125 9.50 0.00 -19.45
N GLN A 126 10.62 -0.15 -18.72
CA GLN A 126 11.29 -1.41 -18.46
C GLN A 126 11.32 -1.67 -16.95
N ALA A 127 11.08 -2.92 -16.57
CA ALA A 127 11.14 -3.35 -15.17
C ALA A 127 11.27 -4.88 -15.12
N PRO A 128 12.45 -5.42 -15.44
CA PRO A 128 12.71 -6.84 -15.35
C PRO A 128 12.96 -7.25 -13.88
N PHE A 129 12.56 -8.47 -13.51
CA PHE A 129 12.87 -9.04 -12.18
C PHE A 129 13.66 -10.34 -12.32
N GLN A 130 14.56 -10.55 -11.36
CA GLN A 130 15.41 -11.74 -11.24
C GLN A 130 14.61 -13.05 -11.31
N GLN A 131 13.53 -13.16 -10.52
CA GLN A 131 12.63 -14.31 -10.55
C GLN A 131 11.61 -14.12 -11.66
N THR A 132 11.44 -15.10 -12.54
CA THR A 132 10.54 -15.01 -13.69
C THR A 132 9.05 -15.07 -13.31
N ASP A 133 8.68 -15.57 -12.14
CA ASP A 133 7.29 -15.73 -11.69
C ASP A 133 6.78 -14.61 -10.76
N VAL A 134 7.64 -13.66 -10.39
CA VAL A 134 7.25 -12.48 -9.60
C VAL A 134 6.69 -11.41 -10.52
N GLY A 135 5.47 -10.94 -10.26
CA GLY A 135 4.81 -9.90 -11.07
C GLY A 135 4.78 -8.51 -10.42
N ILE A 136 4.84 -8.46 -9.10
CA ILE A 136 4.73 -7.24 -8.31
C ILE A 136 5.56 -7.38 -7.03
N VAL A 137 6.24 -6.32 -6.61
CA VAL A 137 7.06 -6.28 -5.39
C VAL A 137 6.65 -5.11 -4.52
N GLY A 138 6.58 -5.36 -3.21
CA GLY A 138 6.37 -4.34 -2.18
C GLY A 138 7.58 -4.16 -1.27
N GLY A 139 7.93 -2.90 -1.01
CA GLY A 139 8.94 -2.49 -0.02
C GLY A 139 8.35 -1.84 1.25
N PRO A 140 9.18 -1.63 2.30
CA PRO A 140 8.75 -0.95 3.51
C PRO A 140 8.51 0.53 3.23
N ILE A 141 7.56 1.10 3.96
CA ILE A 141 7.21 2.51 3.84
C ILE A 141 7.36 3.18 5.19
N ALA A 142 8.23 4.17 5.24
CA ALA A 142 8.43 5.02 6.39
C ALA A 142 7.80 6.40 6.17
N SER A 143 7.65 7.15 7.26
CA SER A 143 7.21 8.54 7.21
C SER A 143 8.45 9.44 7.22
N HIS A 144 8.51 10.39 6.29
CA HIS A 144 9.44 11.50 6.38
C HIS A 144 8.78 12.64 7.16
N VAL A 145 9.47 13.09 8.21
CA VAL A 145 9.13 14.31 8.96
C VAL A 145 10.38 15.18 8.90
N PRO A 146 10.30 16.42 8.37
CA PRO A 146 11.43 17.34 8.34
C PRO A 146 12.03 17.54 9.74
N GLU A 147 13.34 17.73 9.84
CA GLU A 147 14.07 17.79 11.12
C GLU A 147 13.49 18.85 12.05
N GLU A 148 13.16 20.03 11.51
CA GLU A 148 12.56 21.14 12.24
C GLU A 148 11.19 20.84 12.87
N ARG A 149 10.55 19.73 12.46
CA ARG A 149 9.26 19.26 13.00
C ARG A 149 9.41 18.05 13.91
N GLN A 150 10.60 17.48 14.06
CA GLN A 150 10.88 16.35 14.97
C GLN A 150 11.02 16.81 16.43
N ASP A 151 10.17 17.74 16.86
CA ASP A 151 10.13 18.33 18.20
C ASP A 151 8.72 18.12 18.79
N PRO A 152 8.59 17.53 19.99
CA PRO A 152 7.30 17.44 20.71
C PRO A 152 6.56 18.76 20.87
N ALA A 153 7.25 19.91 20.87
CA ALA A 153 6.66 21.23 20.95
C ALA A 153 6.07 21.72 19.60
N VAL A 154 6.50 21.15 18.47
CA VAL A 154 6.13 21.59 17.12
C VAL A 154 5.20 20.59 16.42
N ILE A 155 5.40 19.29 16.65
CA ILE A 155 4.67 18.23 15.97
C ILE A 155 3.17 18.29 16.29
N THR A 156 2.34 18.23 15.26
CA THR A 156 0.89 18.31 15.44
C THR A 156 0.29 16.96 15.86
N PRO A 157 -0.86 16.95 16.56
CA PRO A 157 -1.59 15.72 16.83
C PRO A 157 -1.93 14.90 15.58
N TRP A 158 -2.10 15.55 14.42
CA TRP A 158 -2.42 14.91 13.14
C TRP A 158 -1.21 14.20 12.54
N GLU A 159 -0.02 14.78 12.68
CA GLU A 159 1.22 14.12 12.30
C GLU A 159 1.46 12.89 13.18
N VAL A 160 1.30 13.03 14.49
CA VAL A 160 1.39 11.89 15.43
C VAL A 160 0.37 10.80 15.05
N ALA A 161 -0.86 11.17 14.68
CA ALA A 161 -1.86 10.23 14.21
C ALA A 161 -1.44 9.54 12.90
N ALA A 162 -0.92 10.28 11.93
CA ALA A 162 -0.43 9.75 10.66
C ALA A 162 0.76 8.78 10.85
N LEU A 163 1.74 9.16 11.68
CA LEU A 163 2.88 8.33 12.08
C LEU A 163 2.40 7.00 12.69
N ARG A 164 1.49 7.07 13.67
CA ARG A 164 0.94 5.89 14.35
C ARG A 164 0.14 4.98 13.40
N ILE A 165 -0.58 5.54 12.43
CA ILE A 165 -1.30 4.75 11.43
C ILE A 165 -0.32 3.99 10.54
N ARG A 166 0.78 4.64 10.12
CA ARG A 166 1.77 4.00 9.26
C ARG A 166 2.61 2.95 9.98
N GLN A 167 3.02 3.19 11.23
CA GLN A 167 3.76 2.24 12.05
C GLN A 167 3.06 0.87 12.14
N ARG A 168 1.71 0.87 12.24
CA ARG A 168 0.91 -0.37 12.26
C ARG A 168 0.98 -1.20 10.98
N ARG A 169 1.34 -0.60 9.83
CA ARG A 169 1.42 -1.33 8.56
C ARG A 169 2.69 -2.18 8.44
N GLY A 170 3.81 -1.75 9.03
CA GLY A 170 5.12 -2.39 8.81
C GLY A 170 5.14 -3.87 9.20
N THR A 171 4.70 -4.19 10.42
CA THR A 171 4.63 -5.59 10.90
C THR A 171 3.55 -6.40 10.19
N ALA A 172 2.46 -5.76 9.77
CA ALA A 172 1.39 -6.45 9.07
C ALA A 172 1.86 -7.04 7.72
N MET A 173 2.71 -6.34 6.97
CA MET A 173 3.20 -6.85 5.68
C MET A 173 3.97 -8.17 5.82
N HIS A 174 4.80 -8.30 6.87
CA HIS A 174 5.49 -9.54 7.20
C HIS A 174 4.50 -10.68 7.46
N THR A 175 3.48 -10.39 8.27
CA THR A 175 2.45 -11.35 8.66
C THR A 175 1.66 -11.88 7.46
N PHE A 176 1.12 -11.01 6.61
CA PHE A 176 0.29 -11.42 5.47
C PHE A 176 1.10 -12.26 4.48
N PHE A 177 2.31 -11.81 4.14
CA PHE A 177 3.16 -12.53 3.20
C PHE A 177 3.54 -13.92 3.72
N ALA A 178 3.93 -14.03 4.99
CA ALA A 178 4.29 -15.31 5.59
C ALA A 178 3.09 -16.24 5.84
N ALA A 179 1.87 -15.70 5.95
CA ALA A 179 0.68 -16.50 6.23
C ALA A 179 0.16 -17.22 4.98
N ASP A 180 0.07 -16.52 3.84
CA ASP A 180 -0.52 -17.07 2.61
C ASP A 180 0.05 -16.43 1.33
N GLY A 181 1.23 -15.78 1.39
CA GLY A 181 1.85 -15.14 0.24
C GLY A 181 1.14 -13.86 -0.24
N SER A 182 0.22 -13.33 0.57
CA SER A 182 -0.56 -12.13 0.24
C SER A 182 0.05 -10.84 0.79
N THR A 183 -0.70 -9.75 0.65
CA THR A 183 -0.37 -8.43 1.19
C THR A 183 -1.48 -7.95 2.13
N ASN A 184 -1.17 -6.96 2.98
CA ASN A 184 -2.16 -6.31 3.83
C ASN A 184 -3.12 -5.44 2.99
N PHE A 185 -4.07 -6.12 2.34
CA PHE A 185 -5.04 -5.60 1.37
C PHE A 185 -4.42 -5.18 0.04
N THR A 186 -3.62 -4.11 0.05
CA THR A 186 -3.12 -3.47 -1.17
C THR A 186 -1.65 -3.11 -1.00
N LEU A 187 -0.83 -3.31 -2.04
CA LEU A 187 0.50 -2.74 -2.08
C LEU A 187 0.43 -1.23 -2.32
N PRO A 188 1.01 -0.39 -1.46
CA PRO A 188 0.90 1.05 -1.64
C PRO A 188 1.67 1.50 -2.88
N GLY A 189 1.06 2.37 -3.69
CA GLY A 189 1.64 2.75 -4.97
C GLY A 189 3.03 3.41 -4.92
N CYS A 190 3.46 3.94 -3.77
CA CYS A 190 4.79 4.53 -3.61
C CYS A 190 5.93 3.52 -3.45
N THR A 191 5.64 2.26 -3.13
CA THR A 191 6.65 1.18 -3.03
C THR A 191 6.40 0.03 -3.98
N MET A 192 5.50 0.23 -4.93
CA MET A 192 5.08 -0.80 -5.86
C MET A 192 6.05 -0.84 -7.03
N LEU A 193 6.83 -1.92 -7.11
CA LEU A 193 7.58 -2.26 -8.31
C LEU A 193 6.77 -3.28 -9.09
N LEU A 194 6.64 -3.09 -10.40
CA LEU A 194 5.78 -3.88 -11.25
C LEU A 194 6.55 -4.41 -12.42
N ARG A 195 6.25 -5.65 -12.80
CA ARG A 195 6.80 -6.22 -14.02
C ARG A 195 6.19 -5.55 -15.24
N ALA A 196 7.05 -5.01 -16.11
CA ALA A 196 6.61 -4.29 -17.30
C ALA A 196 5.75 -5.13 -18.26
N GLU A 197 6.04 -6.44 -18.42
CA GLU A 197 5.27 -7.30 -19.34
C GLU A 197 3.79 -7.37 -18.98
N ILE A 198 3.46 -7.30 -17.68
CA ILE A 198 2.08 -7.36 -17.21
C ILE A 198 1.38 -6.04 -17.51
N LEU A 199 2.06 -4.91 -17.26
CA LEU A 199 1.47 -3.59 -17.45
C LEU A 199 1.28 -3.22 -18.93
N LYS A 200 2.12 -3.77 -19.82
CA LYS A 200 2.01 -3.58 -21.27
C LYS A 200 0.87 -4.38 -21.91
N ASP A 201 0.25 -5.29 -21.16
CA ASP A 201 -0.91 -6.03 -21.64
C ASP A 201 -2.09 -5.09 -21.95
N ALA A 202 -2.61 -5.19 -23.17
CA ALA A 202 -3.69 -4.31 -23.63
C ALA A 202 -5.00 -4.55 -22.86
N VAL A 203 -5.24 -5.78 -22.40
CA VAL A 203 -6.43 -6.11 -21.61
C VAL A 203 -6.33 -5.45 -20.23
N LEU A 204 -5.18 -5.57 -19.56
CA LEU A 204 -4.91 -4.87 -18.31
C LEU A 204 -5.15 -3.36 -18.47
N GLN A 205 -4.53 -2.72 -19.46
CA GLN A 205 -4.65 -1.27 -19.63
C GLN A 205 -6.12 -0.85 -19.87
N ARG A 206 -6.88 -1.62 -20.65
CA ARG A 206 -8.30 -1.37 -20.87
C ARG A 206 -9.11 -1.51 -19.59
N GLU A 207 -8.93 -2.59 -18.82
CA GLU A 207 -9.67 -2.79 -17.58
C GLU A 207 -9.26 -1.79 -16.49
N PHE A 208 -7.97 -1.44 -16.43
CA PHE A 208 -7.45 -0.45 -15.50
C PHE A 208 -8.03 0.94 -15.75
N THR A 209 -8.12 1.34 -17.02
CA THR A 209 -8.70 2.64 -17.40
C THR A 209 -10.22 2.65 -17.34
N ASN A 210 -10.89 1.50 -17.47
CA ASN A 210 -12.35 1.38 -17.45
C ASN A 210 -12.91 0.71 -16.18
N ASP A 211 -12.16 0.74 -15.09
CA ASP A 211 -12.58 0.19 -13.79
C ASP A 211 -13.78 0.98 -13.23
N ASN A 212 -14.93 0.32 -13.20
CA ASN A 212 -16.19 0.92 -12.82
C ASN A 212 -16.71 0.29 -11.52
N TRP A 213 -17.09 1.15 -10.56
CA TRP A 213 -17.83 0.74 -9.37
C TRP A 213 -19.25 1.29 -9.47
N MET A 214 -20.25 0.40 -9.53
CA MET A 214 -21.67 0.78 -9.70
C MET A 214 -21.90 1.71 -10.90
N GLY A 215 -21.25 1.41 -12.03
CA GLY A 215 -21.36 2.20 -13.27
C GLY A 215 -20.54 3.51 -13.29
N VAL A 216 -19.81 3.82 -12.22
CA VAL A 216 -18.98 5.04 -12.13
C VAL A 216 -17.50 4.68 -12.24
N ARG A 217 -16.81 5.29 -13.19
CA ARG A 217 -15.35 5.15 -13.38
C ARG A 217 -14.59 5.55 -12.12
N GLN A 218 -13.62 4.72 -11.72
CA GLN A 218 -12.83 4.91 -10.51
C GLN A 218 -11.55 5.69 -10.79
N ASP A 219 -11.50 6.95 -10.37
CA ASP A 219 -10.26 7.77 -10.43
C ASP A 219 -9.30 7.51 -9.25
N THR A 220 -9.66 6.57 -8.36
CA THR A 220 -8.87 6.23 -7.17
C THR A 220 -8.69 4.72 -7.04
N GLY A 221 -7.74 4.28 -6.22
CA GLY A 221 -7.50 2.85 -5.98
C GLY A 221 -6.73 2.18 -7.11
N ASP A 222 -5.89 2.94 -7.82
CA ASP A 222 -4.97 2.45 -8.83
C ASP A 222 -4.10 1.30 -8.32
N ASP A 223 -3.51 1.50 -7.14
CA ASP A 223 -2.72 0.51 -6.41
C ASP A 223 -3.50 -0.78 -6.09
N SER A 224 -4.76 -0.62 -5.73
CA SER A 224 -5.68 -1.69 -5.36
C SER A 224 -6.08 -2.52 -6.57
N PHE A 225 -6.42 -1.86 -7.68
CA PHE A 225 -6.68 -2.53 -8.95
C PHE A 225 -5.46 -3.35 -9.38
N ILE A 226 -4.28 -2.72 -9.46
CA ILE A 226 -3.06 -3.38 -9.94
C ILE A 226 -2.70 -4.56 -9.03
N THR A 227 -2.77 -4.38 -7.71
CA THR A 227 -2.52 -5.47 -6.74
C THR A 227 -3.45 -6.65 -7.00
N SER A 228 -4.76 -6.41 -7.14
CA SER A 228 -5.72 -7.49 -7.37
C SER A 228 -5.57 -8.14 -8.73
N TYR A 229 -5.30 -7.35 -9.77
CA TYR A 229 -5.11 -7.88 -11.12
C TYR A 229 -3.89 -8.80 -11.15
N VAL A 230 -2.70 -8.29 -10.76
CA VAL A 230 -1.47 -9.09 -10.79
C VAL A 230 -1.58 -10.35 -9.92
N LEU A 231 -2.08 -10.23 -8.69
CA LEU A 231 -2.09 -11.35 -7.76
C LEU A 231 -3.23 -12.33 -7.98
N PHE A 232 -4.40 -11.89 -8.46
CA PHE A 232 -5.61 -12.70 -8.42
C PHE A 232 -6.26 -12.94 -9.78
N GLN A 233 -5.78 -12.32 -10.87
CA GLN A 233 -6.34 -12.55 -12.21
C GLN A 233 -6.33 -14.02 -12.61
N HIS A 234 -5.34 -14.81 -12.20
CA HIS A 234 -5.29 -16.25 -12.47
C HIS A 234 -6.48 -17.04 -11.88
N LEU A 235 -7.19 -16.47 -10.90
CA LEU A 235 -8.42 -17.04 -10.34
C LEU A 235 -9.66 -16.70 -11.18
N LEU A 236 -9.53 -15.77 -12.12
CA LEU A 236 -10.59 -15.30 -13.00
C LEU A 236 -10.45 -15.96 -14.37
N HIS A 237 -11.39 -16.83 -14.74
CA HIS A 237 -11.41 -17.49 -16.06
C HIS A 237 -11.77 -16.54 -17.23
N HIS A 238 -11.65 -15.23 -17.05
CA HIS A 238 -12.22 -14.22 -17.95
C HIS A 238 -11.49 -14.07 -19.29
N HIS A 239 -10.36 -14.74 -19.51
CA HIS A 239 -9.52 -14.53 -20.71
C HIS A 239 -9.50 -15.72 -21.69
N GLY A 240 -10.30 -16.77 -21.46
CA GLY A 240 -10.31 -17.93 -22.37
C GLY A 240 -9.01 -18.75 -22.36
N GLU A 241 -8.04 -18.38 -21.51
CA GLU A 241 -6.84 -19.19 -21.25
C GLU A 241 -7.20 -20.37 -20.36
N GLU A 242 -6.90 -21.59 -20.82
CA GLU A 242 -7.14 -22.81 -20.04
C GLU A 242 -6.27 -22.86 -18.77
N ASN A 243 -5.12 -22.18 -18.76
CA ASN A 243 -4.18 -22.13 -17.64
C ASN A 243 -3.54 -20.73 -17.52
N PRO A 244 -4.24 -19.75 -16.94
CA PRO A 244 -3.69 -18.41 -16.78
C PRO A 244 -2.47 -18.44 -15.87
N ARG A 245 -1.42 -17.71 -16.26
CA ARG A 245 -0.17 -17.63 -15.50
C ARG A 245 -0.43 -16.97 -14.14
N GLN A 246 -0.07 -17.67 -13.06
CA GLN A 246 -0.10 -17.10 -11.72
C GLN A 246 1.18 -16.31 -11.46
N TRP A 247 1.04 -15.00 -11.29
CA TRP A 247 2.10 -14.14 -10.79
C TRP A 247 2.18 -14.17 -9.27
N LYS A 248 3.39 -14.06 -8.73
CA LYS A 248 3.64 -13.99 -7.30
C LYS A 248 3.94 -12.57 -6.85
N LEU A 249 3.58 -12.31 -5.59
CA LEU A 249 4.03 -11.17 -4.83
C LEU A 249 5.48 -11.41 -4.38
N GLY A 250 6.35 -10.43 -4.59
CA GLY A 250 7.60 -10.30 -3.86
C GLY A 250 7.45 -9.31 -2.71
N MET A 251 8.04 -9.61 -1.55
CA MET A 251 8.09 -8.69 -0.42
C MET A 251 9.53 -8.54 0.02
N GLN A 252 10.09 -7.33 -0.11
CA GLN A 252 11.46 -7.02 0.27
C GLN A 252 11.45 -6.02 1.44
N LEU A 253 11.20 -6.53 2.65
CA LEU A 253 10.99 -5.73 3.86
C LEU A 253 12.31 -5.47 4.61
N ILE A 254 13.32 -4.98 3.89
CA ILE A 254 14.62 -4.58 4.45
C ILE A 254 14.75 -3.05 4.45
N PRO A 255 15.51 -2.44 5.38
CA PRO A 255 15.68 -0.98 5.45
C PRO A 255 16.14 -0.34 4.13
N GLU A 256 17.00 -1.02 3.38
CA GLU A 256 17.60 -0.55 2.12
C GLU A 256 16.58 -0.45 0.97
N ALA A 257 15.46 -1.17 1.06
CA ALA A 257 14.36 -1.10 0.08
C ALA A 257 13.26 -0.10 0.49
N GLY A 258 13.51 0.70 1.54
CA GLY A 258 12.54 1.60 2.14
C GLY A 258 12.28 2.86 1.33
N VAL A 259 11.00 3.22 1.21
CA VAL A 259 10.59 4.54 0.69
C VAL A 259 10.01 5.36 1.82
N HIS A 260 10.49 6.59 1.94
CA HIS A 260 9.98 7.55 2.90
C HIS A 260 9.00 8.48 2.18
N THR A 261 7.81 8.70 2.76
CA THR A 261 6.87 9.67 2.20
C THR A 261 6.48 10.69 3.24
N GLY A 262 6.23 11.92 2.78
CA GLY A 262 5.65 12.96 3.62
C GLY A 262 4.30 12.54 4.24
N ILE A 263 3.94 13.21 5.32
CA ILE A 263 2.70 12.98 6.07
C ILE A 263 1.82 14.24 6.06
N ALA A 264 0.51 14.03 6.23
CA ALA A 264 -0.42 15.15 6.33
C ALA A 264 -0.19 15.93 7.63
N THR A 265 0.14 17.23 7.51
CA THR A 265 0.48 18.11 8.63
C THR A 265 -0.72 18.79 9.28
N ASN A 266 -1.87 18.82 8.62
CA ASN A 266 -3.07 19.51 9.11
C ASN A 266 -4.32 18.63 9.10
N SER A 267 -5.31 19.03 9.89
CA SER A 267 -6.56 18.29 10.11
C SER A 267 -7.31 18.01 8.81
N THR A 268 -7.47 19.00 7.94
CA THR A 268 -8.24 18.89 6.70
C THR A 268 -7.61 17.91 5.71
N LYS A 269 -6.29 18.01 5.49
CA LYS A 269 -5.55 17.07 4.64
C LYS A 269 -5.58 15.66 5.21
N PHE A 270 -5.35 15.52 6.52
CA PHE A 270 -5.38 14.22 7.20
C PHE A 270 -6.76 13.56 7.10
N ALA A 271 -7.84 14.26 7.45
CA ALA A 271 -9.20 13.75 7.39
C ALA A 271 -9.60 13.37 5.96
N SER A 272 -9.24 14.20 4.97
CA SER A 272 -9.51 13.91 3.55
C SER A 272 -8.77 12.65 3.09
N GLN A 273 -7.51 12.48 3.51
CA GLN A 273 -6.73 11.28 3.23
C GLN A 273 -7.35 10.04 3.87
N MET A 274 -7.77 10.10 5.14
CA MET A 274 -8.42 8.99 5.83
C MET A 274 -9.75 8.61 5.16
N LYS A 275 -10.59 9.60 4.81
CA LYS A 275 -11.85 9.38 4.12
C LYS A 275 -11.64 8.66 2.79
N ARG A 276 -10.64 9.13 2.02
CA ARG A 276 -10.29 8.51 0.73
C ARG A 276 -9.86 7.05 0.90
N TRP A 277 -8.94 6.78 1.85
CA TRP A 277 -8.45 5.43 2.12
C TRP A 277 -9.53 4.49 2.66
N SER A 278 -10.42 4.98 3.52
CA SER A 278 -11.54 4.20 4.03
C SER A 278 -12.48 3.78 2.89
N ARG A 279 -12.83 4.74 2.01
CA ARG A 279 -13.70 4.49 0.86
C ARG A 279 -13.08 3.54 -0.16
N SER A 280 -11.83 3.76 -0.58
CA SER A 280 -11.15 2.88 -1.53
C SER A 280 -10.93 1.48 -0.95
N GLY A 281 -10.53 1.40 0.32
CA GLY A 281 -10.32 0.12 1.01
C GLY A 281 -11.61 -0.67 1.20
N LEU A 282 -12.74 -0.03 1.52
CA LEU A 282 -14.03 -0.73 1.60
C LEU A 282 -14.46 -1.29 0.25
N ARG A 283 -14.37 -0.47 -0.80
CA ARG A 283 -14.70 -0.92 -2.17
C ARG A 283 -13.83 -2.10 -2.58
N PHE A 284 -12.51 -1.98 -2.39
CA PHE A 284 -11.57 -3.05 -2.70
C PHE A 284 -11.94 -4.38 -2.03
N ARG A 285 -12.25 -4.36 -0.72
CA ARG A 285 -12.68 -5.56 0.00
C ARG A 285 -13.97 -6.14 -0.57
N LEU A 286 -14.96 -5.31 -0.86
CA LEU A 286 -16.22 -5.76 -1.46
C LEU A 286 -15.99 -6.37 -2.85
N THR A 287 -15.16 -5.72 -3.67
CA THR A 287 -14.78 -6.22 -4.99
C THR A 287 -14.16 -7.61 -4.88
N CYS A 288 -13.09 -7.76 -4.09
CA CYS A 288 -12.39 -9.04 -3.96
C CYS A 288 -13.27 -10.13 -3.31
N LEU A 289 -14.01 -9.82 -2.23
CA LEU A 289 -14.78 -10.83 -1.50
C LEU A 289 -16.05 -11.26 -2.22
N PHE A 290 -16.71 -10.38 -2.97
CA PHE A 290 -18.06 -10.65 -3.46
C PHE A 290 -18.25 -10.45 -4.96
N TYR A 291 -17.51 -9.52 -5.59
CA TYR A 291 -17.80 -9.13 -6.97
C TYR A 291 -16.95 -9.88 -7.99
N THR A 292 -15.62 -9.87 -7.85
CA THR A 292 -14.71 -10.45 -8.85
C THR A 292 -14.34 -11.88 -8.53
N LEU A 293 -13.69 -12.14 -7.39
CA LEU A 293 -13.13 -13.46 -7.06
C LEU A 293 -14.16 -14.38 -6.40
N GLY A 294 -15.00 -13.79 -5.54
CA GLY A 294 -15.94 -14.51 -4.71
C GLY A 294 -15.28 -15.17 -3.49
N LEU A 295 -16.03 -15.19 -2.38
CA LEU A 295 -15.52 -15.56 -1.07
C LEU A 295 -14.88 -16.96 -1.04
N ARG A 296 -15.51 -17.95 -1.70
CA ARG A 296 -15.07 -19.34 -1.65
C ARG A 296 -13.73 -19.55 -2.35
N LEU A 297 -13.59 -19.02 -3.56
CA LEU A 297 -12.37 -19.18 -4.35
C LEU A 297 -11.22 -18.42 -3.69
N PHE A 298 -11.50 -17.18 -3.27
CA PHE A 298 -10.49 -16.35 -2.63
C PHE A 298 -10.01 -16.93 -1.29
N TRP A 299 -10.93 -17.49 -0.49
CA TRP A 299 -10.57 -18.15 0.79
C TRP A 299 -9.65 -19.36 0.59
N LYS A 300 -9.85 -20.14 -0.49
CA LYS A 300 -9.02 -21.31 -0.76
C LYS A 300 -7.56 -20.92 -1.06
N SER A 301 -7.35 -19.80 -1.73
CA SER A 301 -6.02 -19.35 -2.14
C SER A 301 -5.34 -18.46 -1.09
N TYR A 302 -6.08 -17.56 -0.43
CA TYR A 302 -5.54 -16.54 0.49
C TYR A 302 -6.39 -16.43 1.77
N PRO A 303 -6.45 -17.51 2.59
CA PRO A 303 -7.35 -17.59 3.74
C PRO A 303 -7.07 -16.53 4.81
N TYR A 304 -5.81 -16.16 5.02
CA TYR A 304 -5.46 -15.16 6.03
C TYR A 304 -5.89 -13.75 5.58
N MET A 305 -5.62 -13.40 4.32
CA MET A 305 -6.06 -12.14 3.74
C MET A 305 -7.58 -11.98 3.79
N VAL A 306 -8.32 -13.00 3.35
CA VAL A 306 -9.78 -13.00 3.32
C VAL A 306 -10.37 -12.83 4.72
N ARG A 307 -9.85 -13.57 5.70
CA ARG A 307 -10.27 -13.44 7.09
C ARG A 307 -10.04 -12.02 7.62
N LYS A 308 -8.87 -11.43 7.36
CA LYS A 308 -8.56 -10.05 7.75
C LYS A 308 -9.40 -9.00 7.01
N MET A 309 -9.79 -9.26 5.77
CA MET A 309 -10.73 -8.40 5.04
C MET A 309 -12.11 -8.43 5.69
N ALA A 310 -12.64 -9.62 5.97
CA ALA A 310 -13.92 -9.79 6.63
C ALA A 310 -13.94 -9.15 8.03
N GLU A 311 -12.90 -9.36 8.84
CA GLU A 311 -12.72 -8.69 10.13
C GLU A 311 -12.72 -7.17 10.00
N GLY A 312 -11.98 -6.62 9.03
CA GLY A 312 -11.92 -5.20 8.79
C GLY A 312 -13.29 -4.59 8.45
N MET A 313 -14.15 -5.35 7.77
CA MET A 313 -15.54 -4.95 7.47
C MET A 313 -16.45 -5.06 8.69
N MET A 314 -16.24 -6.05 9.57
CA MET A 314 -17.04 -6.25 10.78
C MET A 314 -16.61 -5.36 11.94
N THR A 315 -15.38 -4.83 11.92
CA THR A 315 -14.78 -4.04 13.01
C THR A 315 -15.69 -2.90 13.49
N PRO A 316 -16.34 -2.08 12.64
CA PRO A 316 -17.24 -1.02 13.12
C PRO A 316 -18.39 -1.56 13.97
N VAL A 317 -19.00 -2.67 13.55
CA VAL A 317 -20.11 -3.33 14.28
C VAL A 317 -19.60 -3.91 15.59
N LEU A 318 -18.49 -4.66 15.54
CA LEU A 318 -17.86 -5.26 16.72
C LEU A 318 -17.44 -4.20 17.74
N THR A 319 -16.96 -3.04 17.27
CA THR A 319 -16.57 -1.92 18.15
C THR A 319 -17.78 -1.36 18.91
N VAL A 320 -18.93 -1.18 18.23
CA VAL A 320 -20.17 -0.72 18.89
C VAL A 320 -20.63 -1.74 19.92
N LEU A 321 -20.68 -3.03 19.55
CA LEU A 321 -21.05 -4.11 20.47
C LEU A 321 -20.11 -4.17 21.68
N TRP A 322 -18.81 -3.99 21.46
CA TRP A 322 -17.80 -3.95 22.51
C TRP A 322 -18.04 -2.78 23.47
N PHE A 323 -18.28 -1.57 22.98
CA PHE A 323 -18.59 -0.44 23.85
C PHE A 323 -19.89 -0.65 24.63
N THR A 324 -20.94 -1.14 23.98
CA THR A 324 -22.20 -1.46 24.66
C THR A 324 -21.99 -2.50 25.76
N ALA A 325 -21.27 -3.59 25.46
CA ALA A 325 -20.93 -4.61 26.43
C ALA A 325 -20.08 -4.06 27.59
N TRP A 326 -19.12 -3.17 27.29
CA TRP A 326 -18.30 -2.51 28.28
C TRP A 326 -19.12 -1.62 29.21
N PHE A 327 -20.02 -0.77 28.70
CA PHE A 327 -20.89 0.07 29.54
C PHE A 327 -21.85 -0.75 30.42
N ILE A 328 -22.44 -1.82 29.88
CA ILE A 328 -23.28 -2.75 30.67
C ILE A 328 -22.45 -3.40 31.77
N THR A 329 -21.21 -3.79 31.46
CA THR A 329 -20.30 -4.42 32.41
C THR A 329 -19.83 -3.42 33.46
N LEU A 330 -19.58 -2.17 33.10
CA LEU A 330 -19.20 -1.10 34.03
C LEU A 330 -20.28 -0.85 35.08
N ARG A 331 -21.56 -0.88 34.67
CA ARG A 331 -22.70 -0.72 35.59
C ARG A 331 -22.86 -1.88 36.57
N ASN A 332 -22.62 -3.11 36.11
CA ASN A 332 -22.91 -4.32 36.90
C ASN A 332 -21.68 -4.89 37.65
N HIS A 333 -20.49 -4.71 37.08
CA HIS A 333 -19.21 -5.23 37.55
C HIS A 333 -18.09 -4.18 37.31
N PRO A 334 -18.09 -3.05 38.03
CA PRO A 334 -17.24 -1.91 37.73
C PRO A 334 -15.74 -2.22 37.80
N ILE A 335 -15.31 -3.00 38.79
CA ILE A 335 -13.91 -3.41 38.94
C ILE A 335 -13.43 -4.17 37.69
N PHE A 336 -14.23 -5.13 37.22
CA PHE A 336 -13.87 -5.91 36.04
C PHE A 336 -13.83 -5.04 34.76
N ALA A 337 -14.81 -4.15 34.56
CA ALA A 337 -14.80 -3.23 33.43
C ALA A 337 -13.61 -2.26 33.44
N CYS A 338 -13.20 -1.79 34.62
CA CYS A 338 -12.00 -0.97 34.79
C CYS A 338 -10.73 -1.76 34.47
N LEU A 339 -10.62 -3.02 34.89
CA LEU A 339 -9.48 -3.89 34.53
C LEU A 339 -9.39 -4.11 33.02
N VAL A 340 -10.52 -4.35 32.34
CA VAL A 340 -10.58 -4.45 30.88
C VAL A 340 -10.11 -3.15 30.24
N ALA A 341 -10.59 -1.99 30.69
CA ALA A 341 -10.21 -0.68 30.14
C ALA A 341 -8.72 -0.34 30.38
N LEU A 342 -8.22 -0.55 31.60
CA LEU A 342 -6.81 -0.32 31.94
C LEU A 342 -5.87 -1.15 31.08
N ARG A 343 -6.27 -2.38 30.75
CA ARG A 343 -5.50 -3.25 29.87
C ARG A 343 -5.50 -2.78 28.43
N GLU A 344 -6.65 -2.35 27.90
CA GLU A 344 -6.74 -1.75 26.56
C GLU A 344 -5.94 -0.44 26.44
N LEU A 345 -5.78 0.29 27.54
CA LEU A 345 -4.95 1.48 27.62
C LEU A 345 -3.46 1.12 27.79
N GLY A 346 -3.13 0.13 28.63
CA GLY A 346 -1.76 -0.30 28.95
C GLY A 346 -1.08 -1.08 27.83
N LEU A 347 -1.80 -1.91 27.08
CA LEU A 347 -1.26 -2.64 25.92
C LEU A 347 -0.93 -1.72 24.73
N LYS A 348 -1.49 -0.52 24.69
CA LYS A 348 -1.12 0.50 23.69
C LYS A 348 0.24 1.14 23.97
N GLY A 349 0.80 0.98 25.18
CA GLY A 349 2.06 1.60 25.61
C GLY A 349 3.32 0.75 25.51
N GLN A 350 3.22 -0.58 25.34
CA GLN A 350 4.40 -1.47 25.48
C GLN A 350 4.74 -2.34 24.24
N CYS A 351 3.94 -2.31 23.18
CA CYS A 351 4.26 -2.96 21.90
C CYS A 351 3.46 -2.25 20.80
N ARG A 352 3.86 -1.04 20.40
CA ARG A 352 3.37 -0.38 19.20
C ARG A 352 4.48 0.33 18.48
#